data_AF-A0A950PGR0-F1
#
_entry.id   AF-A0A950PGR0-F1
#
_cell.length_a   1.000
_cell.length_b   1.000
_cell.length_c   1.000
_cell.angle_alpha   90.00
_cell.angle_beta   90.00
_cell.angle_gamma   90.00
#
_symmetry.space_group_name_H-M   'P 1'
#
loop_
_entity.id
_entity.type
_entity.pdbx_description
1 polymer ?
#
loop_
_entity_poly.entity_id
_entity_poly.type
_entity_poly.pdbx_seq_one_letter_code
_entity_poly.pdbx_strand_id
1 'polypeptide(L)' 'MLHPVLVRPEPVAEASADAAVDRGRFRHPLRFRRVRPDAAASDLPLFGEGSHPAVG' A
#
# COMPACT_ATOMS: atom_id res chain seq x y z
N MET A 1 -2.11 18.89 -14.61
CA MET A 1 -2.86 17.63 -14.80
C MET A 1 -1.84 16.50 -14.80
N LEU A 2 -1.94 15.53 -13.89
CA LEU A 2 -1.00 14.40 -13.84
C LEU A 2 -1.46 13.33 -14.81
N HIS A 3 -0.58 12.87 -15.70
CA HIS A 3 -0.83 11.75 -16.60
C HIS A 3 -0.18 10.49 -15.99
N PRO A 4 -0.96 9.46 -15.65
CA PRO A 4 -0.39 8.23 -15.09
C PRO A 4 0.35 7.47 -16.19
N VAL A 5 1.56 7.01 -15.87
CA VAL A 5 2.25 5.98 -16.66
C VAL A 5 1.86 4.63 -16.07
N LEU A 6 1.23 3.79 -16.87
CA LEU A 6 0.88 2.44 -16.45
C LEU A 6 2.13 1.55 -16.44
N VAL A 7 2.25 0.74 -15.39
CA VAL A 7 3.35 -0.22 -15.21
C VAL A 7 2.78 -1.57 -14.85
N ARG A 8 3.58 -2.63 -15.06
CA ARG A 8 3.24 -3.95 -14.50
C ARG A 8 3.40 -3.91 -12.98
N PRO A 9 2.39 -4.33 -12.19
CA PRO A 9 2.41 -4.23 -10.73
C PRO A 9 3.18 -5.41 -10.09
N GLU A 10 4.40 -5.64 -10.55
CA GLU A 10 5.28 -6.70 -10.06
C GLU A 10 6.17 -6.23 -8.88
N PRO A 11 6.75 -5.02 -8.90
CA PRO A 11 7.60 -4.57 -7.80
C PRO A 11 6.81 -4.26 -6.54
N VAL A 12 7.27 -4.80 -5.40
CA VAL A 12 6.71 -4.52 -4.08
C VAL A 12 7.52 -3.44 -3.37
N ALA A 13 6.85 -2.50 -2.71
CA ALA A 13 7.48 -1.46 -1.91
C ALA A 13 6.86 -1.38 -0.51
N GLU A 14 7.70 -1.06 0.46
CA GLU A 14 7.27 -0.69 1.80
C GLU A 14 6.92 0.80 1.83
N ALA A 15 5.78 1.13 2.43
CA ALA A 15 5.36 2.49 2.67
C ALA A 15 4.79 2.62 4.09
N SER A 16 5.00 3.78 4.71
CA SER A 16 4.37 4.12 5.99
C SER A 16 3.19 5.06 5.75
N ALA A 17 2.06 4.80 6.40
CA ALA A 17 0.89 5.66 6.41
C ALA A 17 0.42 5.84 7.84
N ASP A 18 0.01 7.06 8.20
CA ASP A 18 -0.67 7.28 9.48
C ASP A 18 -2.09 6.71 9.37
N ALA A 19 -2.45 5.84 10.30
CA ALA A 19 -3.65 5.01 10.22
C ALA A 19 -4.93 5.81 10.53
N ALA A 20 -5.42 6.56 9.54
CA ALA A 20 -6.81 7.02 9.51
C ALA A 20 -7.45 6.53 8.20
N VAL A 21 -8.14 5.39 8.28
CA VAL A 21 -8.96 4.86 7.18
C VAL A 21 -10.37 5.44 7.35
N ASP A 22 -10.78 6.31 6.43
CA ASP A 22 -12.16 6.83 6.35
C ASP A 22 -12.83 6.22 5.12
N ARG A 23 -13.85 5.38 5.33
CA ARG A 23 -14.68 4.78 4.26
C ARG A 23 -13.86 4.10 3.15
N GLY A 24 -12.83 3.35 3.52
CA GLY A 24 -11.98 2.63 2.57
C GLY A 24 -11.00 3.51 1.79
N ARG A 25 -10.85 4.79 2.15
CA ARG A 25 -9.83 5.70 1.59
C ARG A 25 -8.82 6.06 2.66
N PHE A 26 -7.55 5.81 2.36
CA PHE A 26 -6.43 6.32 3.15
C PHE A 26 -6.40 7.85 2.99
N ARG A 27 -6.65 8.59 4.07
CA ARG A 27 -6.64 10.06 4.06
C ARG A 27 -5.29 10.67 4.47
N HIS A 28 -4.28 9.87 4.84
CA HIS A 28 -2.98 10.37 5.28
C HIS A 28 -1.88 10.25 4.23
N PRO A 29 -0.81 11.07 4.33
CA PRO A 29 0.31 11.01 3.41
C PRO A 29 0.95 9.63 3.46
N LEU A 30 0.97 8.94 2.32
CA LEU A 30 1.75 7.73 2.14
C LEU A 30 3.20 8.14 1.92
N ARG A 31 4.11 7.67 2.79
CA ARG A 31 5.54 7.91 2.64
C ARG A 31 6.20 6.63 2.14
N PHE A 32 6.79 6.70 0.95
CA PHE A 32 7.63 5.62 0.43
C PHE A 32 8.83 5.37 1.37
N ARG A 33 9.12 4.09 1.66
CA ARG A 33 10.25 3.70 2.51
C ARG A 33 11.35 3.06 1.68
N ARG A 34 11.05 1.96 0.98
CA ARG A 34 12.01 1.20 0.15
C ARG A 34 11.30 0.22 -0.77
N VAL A 35 11.99 -0.20 -1.84
CA VAL A 35 11.61 -1.40 -2.61
C VAL A 35 12.00 -2.66 -1.83
N ARG A 36 11.17 -3.69 -1.88
CA ARG A 36 11.42 -5.00 -1.28
C ARG A 36 11.71 -6.05 -2.37
N PRO A 37 12.98 -6.27 -2.73
CA PRO A 37 13.34 -7.29 -3.72
C PRO A 37 13.13 -8.72 -3.19
N ASP A 38 12.96 -8.86 -1.87
CA ASP A 38 12.68 -10.10 -1.15
C ASP A 38 11.19 -10.48 -1.13
N ALA A 39 10.32 -9.73 -1.81
CA ALA A 39 8.86 -9.90 -1.78
C ALA A 39 8.26 -10.00 -3.17
N ALA A 40 7.29 -10.89 -3.34
CA ALA A 40 6.45 -10.98 -4.51
C ALA A 40 5.03 -10.44 -4.22
N ALA A 41 4.34 -10.00 -5.28
CA ALA A 41 2.95 -9.54 -5.16
C ALA A 41 2.01 -10.63 -4.60
N SER A 42 2.30 -11.91 -4.85
CA SER A 42 1.58 -13.05 -4.29
C SER A 42 1.70 -13.22 -2.78
N ASP A 43 2.70 -12.59 -2.17
CA ASP A 43 2.95 -12.67 -0.71
C ASP A 43 2.11 -11.65 0.07
N LEU A 44 1.40 -10.76 -0.65
CA LEU A 44 0.58 -9.71 -0.06
C LEU A 44 -0.89 -10.16 0.02
N PRO A 45 -1.62 -9.78 1.08
CA PRO A 45 -3.06 -10.02 1.14
C PRO A 45 -3.76 -9.28 0.00
N LEU A 46 -4.82 -9.89 -0.54
CA LEU A 46 -5.64 -9.21 -1.54
C LEU A 46 -6.38 -8.04 -0.90
N PHE A 47 -6.79 -7.07 -1.72
CA PHE A 47 -7.54 -5.93 -1.22
C PHE A 47 -8.83 -6.39 -0.51
N GLY A 48 -9.01 -5.99 0.74
CA GLY A 48 -10.13 -6.43 1.59
C GLY A 48 -9.81 -7.61 2.51
N GLU A 49 -8.70 -8.31 2.26
CA GLU A 49 -8.15 -9.34 3.14
C GLU A 49 -7.12 -8.72 4.09
N GLY A 50 -7.08 -9.17 5.35
CA GLY A 50 -6.05 -8.75 6.30
C GLY A 50 -6.17 -7.33 6.88
N SER A 51 -7.25 -6.58 6.58
CA SER A 51 -7.53 -5.30 7.24
C SER A 51 -8.05 -5.52 8.67
N HIS A 52 -7.16 -5.89 9.60
CA HIS A 52 -7.42 -5.68 11.02
C HIS A 52 -7.16 -4.20 11.30
N PRO A 53 -8.09 -3.44 11.92
CA PRO A 53 -7.74 -2.12 12.42
C PRO A 53 -6.50 -2.26 13.31
N ALA A 54 -5.51 -1.39 13.11
CA ALA A 54 -4.38 -1.31 14.02
C ALA A 54 -4.96 -1.07 15.42
N VAL A 55 -4.85 -2.07 16.29
CA VAL A 55 -5.24 -1.93 17.69
C VAL A 55 -4.31 -0.90 18.31
N GLY A 56 -4.85 0.29 18.55
CA GLY A 56 -4.24 1.31 19.41
C GLY A 56 -4.51 1.00 20.87
#